data_AF-A0A3S9N0B6-F1
#
_entry.id   AF-A0A3S9N0B6-F1
#
_cell.length_a   1.000
_cell.length_b   1.000
_cell.length_c   1.000
_cell.angle_alpha   90.00
_cell.angle_beta   90.00
_cell.angle_gamma   90.00
#
_symmetry.space_group_name_H-M   'P 1'
#
loop_
_entity.id
_entity.type
_entity.pdbx_description
1 polymer ?
#
loop_
_entity_poly.entity_id
_entity_poly.type
_entity_poly.pdbx_seq_one_letter_code
_entity_poly.pdbx_strand_id
1 'polypeptide(L)'
;MYQKYKNVETVKPGGLDLKDRLVGVQRVTKVTKGGRAFGFSAIVVVGDENGVVGHGLGKSKEVSEAISKAVEDAKKNLVRIPLQKGSIPHEQKGKFGGARVLLLPASAGTGVIAGGPIRAVLEAVGVHDVLSKNQGSSNPHNVVKATFDALLQLRNAATVAKQRGVSIDKVFNG
;
A
#
# COMPACT_ATOMS: atom_id res chain seq x y z
N MET A 1 5.69 -5.16 -12.15
CA MET A 1 4.77 -5.87 -11.23
C MET A 1 3.30 -5.43 -11.37
N TYR A 2 3.00 -4.17 -11.73
CA TYR A 2 1.62 -3.64 -11.78
C TYR A 2 0.96 -3.57 -13.18
N GLN A 3 1.49 -4.26 -14.20
CA GLN A 3 0.99 -4.21 -15.59
C GLN A 3 -0.45 -4.71 -15.77
N LYS A 4 -1.04 -5.36 -14.77
CA LYS A 4 -2.43 -5.85 -14.81
C LYS A 4 -3.48 -4.74 -14.62
N TYR A 5 -3.10 -3.60 -14.04
CA TYR A 5 -4.02 -2.52 -13.70
C TYR A 5 -3.95 -1.41 -14.74
N LYS A 6 -5.09 -1.12 -15.39
CA LYS A 6 -5.18 -0.13 -16.48
C LYS A 6 -5.05 1.34 -16.03
N ASN A 7 -5.11 1.61 -14.72
CA ASN A 7 -5.23 2.95 -14.14
C ASN A 7 -4.04 3.36 -13.26
N VAL A 8 -2.91 2.66 -13.34
CA VAL A 8 -1.79 2.88 -12.40
C VAL A 8 -0.72 3.74 -13.05
N GLU A 9 -0.44 4.87 -12.42
CA GLU A 9 0.67 5.75 -12.79
C GLU A 9 1.87 5.44 -11.89
N THR A 10 2.97 5.00 -12.49
CA THR A 10 4.25 4.77 -11.78
C THR A 10 4.99 6.10 -11.65
N VAL A 11 5.46 6.40 -10.45
CA VAL A 11 6.11 7.67 -10.12
C VAL A 11 7.61 7.42 -9.93
N LYS A 12 8.44 8.36 -10.41
CA LYS A 12 9.89 8.32 -10.15
C LYS A 12 10.19 8.98 -8.80
N PRO A 13 11.17 8.48 -8.04
CA PRO A 13 11.46 8.97 -6.68
C PRO A 13 12.10 10.37 -6.61
N GLY A 14 12.41 11.01 -7.74
CA GLY A 14 13.12 12.29 -7.76
C GLY A 14 12.20 13.46 -7.39
N GLY A 15 12.59 14.23 -6.37
CA GLY A 15 11.92 15.48 -5.98
C GLY A 15 10.74 15.34 -5.01
N LEU A 16 10.50 14.15 -4.47
CA LEU A 16 9.44 13.88 -3.49
C LEU A 16 10.02 13.77 -2.07
N ASP A 17 9.33 14.36 -1.10
CA ASP A 17 9.61 14.14 0.33
C ASP A 17 8.99 12.81 0.76
N LEU A 18 9.82 11.76 0.79
CA LEU A 18 9.38 10.39 1.03
C LEU A 18 9.66 10.01 2.49
N LYS A 19 8.60 9.72 3.24
CA LYS A 19 8.67 9.18 4.60
C LYS A 19 8.58 7.67 4.57
N ASP A 20 9.48 6.99 5.28
CA ASP A 20 9.45 5.55 5.45
C ASP A 20 8.75 5.15 6.75
N ARG A 21 8.05 4.01 6.70
CA ARG A 21 7.35 3.41 7.83
C ARG A 21 7.63 1.92 7.87
N LEU A 22 8.18 1.46 9.00
CA LEU A 22 8.47 0.06 9.25
C LEU A 22 7.17 -0.69 9.58
N VAL A 23 6.83 -1.70 8.79
CA VAL A 23 5.64 -2.54 9.05
C VAL A 23 5.99 -3.70 9.97
N GLY A 24 7.16 -4.32 9.75
CA GLY A 24 7.60 -5.42 10.58
C GLY A 24 8.99 -5.94 10.23
N VAL A 25 9.66 -6.48 11.24
CA VAL A 25 10.96 -7.14 11.12
C VAL A 25 10.82 -8.55 11.64
N GLN A 26 11.38 -9.51 10.90
CA GLN A 26 11.36 -10.93 11.25
C GLN A 26 12.78 -11.47 11.21
N ARG A 27 13.17 -12.19 12.27
CA ARG A 27 14.41 -12.98 12.26
C ARG A 27 14.14 -14.31 11.55
N VAL A 28 14.82 -14.54 10.44
CA VAL A 28 14.78 -15.78 9.66
C VAL A 28 16.03 -16.61 9.91
N THR A 29 15.93 -17.93 9.77
CA THR A 29 17.05 -18.84 10.07
C THR A 29 17.18 -19.91 8.99
N LYS A 30 18.40 -20.15 8.53
CA LYS A 30 18.77 -21.29 7.67
C LYS A 30 19.60 -22.29 8.48
N VAL A 31 19.16 -23.54 8.54
CA VAL A 31 19.91 -24.62 9.21
C VAL A 31 21.02 -25.12 8.27
N THR A 32 22.22 -25.33 8.81
CA THR A 32 23.41 -25.82 8.11
C THR A 32 24.04 -26.97 8.91
N LYS A 33 24.99 -27.71 8.31
CA LYS A 33 25.65 -28.85 8.97
C LYS A 33 26.32 -28.46 10.31
N GLY A 34 26.82 -27.23 10.43
CA GLY A 34 27.51 -26.73 11.62
C GLY A 34 26.68 -25.87 12.57
N GLY A 35 25.38 -25.66 12.31
CA GLY A 35 24.53 -24.83 13.17
C GLY A 35 23.47 -24.04 12.41
N ARG A 36 23.13 -22.85 12.92
CA ARG A 36 22.06 -21.99 12.40
C ARG A 36 22.62 -20.66 11.89
N ALA A 37 22.38 -20.35 10.63
CA ALA A 37 22.68 -19.05 10.05
C ALA A 37 21.45 -18.14 10.17
N PHE A 38 21.59 -17.06 10.93
CA PHE A 38 20.52 -16.08 11.13
C PHE A 38 20.55 -14.98 10.06
N GLY A 39 19.38 -14.42 9.78
CA GLY A 39 19.22 -13.19 9.02
C GLY A 39 17.96 -12.46 9.45
N PHE A 40 17.79 -11.24 8.97
CA PHE A 40 16.63 -10.41 9.22
C PHE A 40 15.95 -10.07 7.91
N SER A 41 14.62 -10.07 7.94
CA SER A 41 13.75 -9.65 6.85
C SER A 41 12.92 -8.47 7.35
N ALA A 42 12.98 -7.34 6.64
CA ALA A 42 12.22 -6.15 6.96
C ALA A 42 11.23 -5.83 5.83
N ILE A 43 10.01 -5.45 6.20
CA ILE A 43 8.99 -4.92 5.30
C ILE A 43 8.83 -3.45 5.62
N VAL A 44 9.02 -2.61 4.60
CA VAL A 44 8.91 -1.16 4.74
C VAL A 44 7.93 -0.64 3.71
N VAL A 45 7.16 0.37 4.10
CA VAL A 45 6.32 1.16 3.21
C VAL A 45 6.91 2.56 3.17
N VAL A 46 6.96 3.15 1.99
CA VAL A 46 7.45 4.51 1.76
C VAL A 46 6.35 5.29 1.05
N GLY A 47 6.10 6.53 1.46
CA GLY A 47 5.13 7.38 0.79
C GLY A 47 5.35 8.86 1.08
N ASP A 48 4.70 9.71 0.29
CA ASP A 48 4.80 11.18 0.37
C ASP A 48 3.64 11.82 1.14
N GLU A 49 2.76 11.01 1.73
CA GLU A 49 1.51 11.45 2.39
C GLU A 49 0.59 12.27 1.47
N ASN A 50 0.83 12.25 0.15
CA ASN A 50 0.12 13.03 -0.87
C ASN A 50 -0.36 12.16 -2.04
N GLY A 51 -0.60 10.88 -1.78
CA GLY A 51 -1.16 9.93 -2.74
C GLY A 51 -0.11 9.09 -3.48
N VAL A 52 1.18 9.20 -3.17
CA VAL A 52 2.21 8.31 -3.71
C VAL A 52 2.71 7.37 -2.62
N VAL A 53 2.73 6.07 -2.91
CA VAL A 53 3.20 5.05 -1.98
C VAL A 53 3.92 3.94 -2.71
N GLY A 54 4.83 3.27 -2.02
CA GLY A 54 5.50 2.05 -2.47
C GLY A 54 5.78 1.15 -1.27
N HIS A 55 5.89 -0.15 -1.50
CA HIS A 55 6.33 -1.10 -0.49
C HIS A 55 7.58 -1.82 -0.97
N GLY A 56 8.41 -2.22 -0.02
CA GLY A 56 9.67 -2.91 -0.30
C GLY A 56 9.95 -4.00 0.71
N LEU A 57 10.76 -4.97 0.27
CA LEU A 57 11.26 -6.04 1.13
C LEU A 57 12.78 -6.04 1.12
N GLY A 58 13.38 -5.98 2.30
CA GLY A 58 14.82 -6.05 2.48
C GLY A 58 15.21 -7.25 3.32
N LYS A 59 16.36 -7.85 2.98
CA LYS A 59 16.95 -8.94 3.77
C LYS A 59 18.43 -8.68 3.95
N SER A 60 18.92 -8.82 5.18
CA SER A 60 20.35 -8.80 5.47
C SER A 60 20.69 -9.57 6.74
N LYS A 61 21.98 -9.64 7.09
CA LYS A 61 22.44 -10.21 8.37
C LYS A 61 22.18 -9.26 9.54
N GLU A 62 22.15 -7.96 9.28
CA GLU A 62 21.86 -6.91 10.26
C GLU A 62 20.48 -6.28 10.02
N VAL A 63 19.87 -5.76 11.08
CA VAL A 63 18.53 -5.17 11.02
C VAL A 63 18.52 -3.84 10.27
N SER A 64 19.46 -2.95 10.59
CA SER A 64 19.62 -1.63 9.94
C SER A 64 19.78 -1.78 8.43
N GLU A 65 20.71 -2.63 8.00
CA GLU A 65 20.97 -2.87 6.59
C GLU A 65 19.77 -3.51 5.88
N ALA A 66 19.02 -4.40 6.55
CA ALA A 66 17.79 -4.95 6.00
C ALA A 66 16.71 -3.87 5.79
N ILE A 67 16.59 -2.91 6.70
CA ILE A 67 15.66 -1.77 6.57
C ILE A 67 16.09 -0.87 5.40
N SER A 68 17.36 -0.49 5.32
CA SER A 68 17.88 0.35 4.22
C SER A 68 17.62 -0.28 2.85
N LYS A 69 17.88 -1.59 2.71
CA LYS A 69 17.56 -2.33 1.47
C LYS A 69 16.06 -2.34 1.17
N ALA A 70 15.21 -2.46 2.19
CA ALA A 70 13.76 -2.41 2.01
C ALA A 70 13.29 -1.03 1.55
N VAL A 71 13.87 0.04 2.08
CA VAL A 71 13.56 1.43 1.67
C VAL A 71 13.95 1.67 0.21
N GLU A 72 15.14 1.24 -0.19
CA GLU A 72 15.58 1.36 -1.59
C GLU A 72 14.69 0.59 -2.57
N ASP A 73 14.25 -0.61 -2.18
CA ASP A 73 13.30 -1.41 -2.96
C ASP A 73 11.92 -0.73 -3.04
N ALA A 74 11.44 -0.16 -1.94
CA ALA A 74 10.17 0.56 -1.91
C ALA A 74 10.17 1.80 -2.82
N LYS A 75 11.27 2.57 -2.81
CA LYS A 75 11.43 3.77 -3.66
C LYS A 75 11.40 3.47 -5.17
N LYS A 76 11.73 2.25 -5.58
CA LYS A 76 11.65 1.82 -6.99
C LYS A 76 10.22 1.49 -7.43
N ASN A 77 9.33 1.18 -6.48
CA ASN A 77 7.99 0.67 -6.72
C ASN A 77 6.89 1.68 -6.32
N LEU A 78 7.11 2.97 -6.57
CA LEU A 78 6.15 4.02 -6.23
C LEU A 78 4.98 4.05 -7.22
N VAL A 79 3.77 4.09 -6.67
CA VAL A 79 2.50 4.15 -7.39
C VAL A 79 1.67 5.33 -6.89
N ARG A 80 1.00 6.00 -7.82
CA ARG A 80 0.04 7.06 -7.49
C ARG A 80 -1.36 6.47 -7.28
N ILE A 81 -1.99 6.84 -6.17
CA ILE A 81 -3.31 6.40 -5.76
C ILE A 81 -4.29 7.58 -5.85
N PRO A 82 -5.48 7.35 -6.41
CA PRO A 82 -6.53 8.37 -6.43
C PRO A 82 -7.11 8.58 -5.04
N LEU A 83 -6.92 9.78 -4.49
CA LEU A 83 -7.52 10.23 -3.23
C LEU A 83 -8.57 11.30 -3.47
N GLN A 84 -9.61 11.34 -2.63
CA GLN A 84 -10.67 12.34 -2.67
C GLN A 84 -10.85 12.96 -1.28
N LYS A 85 -10.51 14.24 -1.13
CA LYS A 85 -10.68 15.02 0.12
C LYS A 85 -10.13 14.30 1.37
N GLY A 86 -8.98 13.62 1.25
CA GLY A 86 -8.37 12.88 2.36
C GLY A 86 -8.95 11.48 2.63
N SER A 87 -9.91 11.01 1.82
CA SER A 87 -10.45 9.65 1.86
C SER A 87 -10.32 8.95 0.51
N ILE A 88 -10.83 7.72 0.45
CA ILE A 88 -10.89 6.87 -0.74
C ILE A 88 -12.16 7.21 -1.54
N PRO A 89 -12.17 7.14 -2.89
CA PRO A 89 -13.37 7.48 -3.68
C PRO A 89 -14.57 6.55 -3.49
N HIS A 90 -14.34 5.23 -3.37
CA HIS A 90 -15.39 4.22 -3.26
C HIS A 90 -14.88 2.97 -2.54
N GLU A 91 -15.79 2.11 -2.09
CA GLU A 91 -15.40 0.87 -1.40
C GLU A 91 -14.62 -0.08 -2.32
N GLN A 92 -13.57 -0.71 -1.78
CA GLN A 92 -12.85 -1.73 -2.53
C GLN A 92 -12.41 -2.92 -1.69
N LYS A 93 -12.34 -4.07 -2.35
CA LYS A 93 -11.86 -5.32 -1.78
C LYS A 93 -10.57 -5.74 -2.47
N GLY A 94 -9.50 -5.89 -1.69
CA GLY A 94 -8.21 -6.39 -2.17
C GLY A 94 -7.95 -7.80 -1.69
N LYS A 95 -7.31 -8.61 -2.54
CA LYS A 95 -6.95 -9.99 -2.22
C LYS A 95 -5.55 -10.31 -2.71
N PHE A 96 -4.72 -10.79 -1.79
CA PHE A 96 -3.41 -11.35 -2.14
C PHE A 96 -3.14 -12.61 -1.32
N GLY A 97 -3.00 -13.75 -2.01
CA GLY A 97 -2.91 -15.05 -1.35
C GLY A 97 -4.11 -15.30 -0.42
N GLY A 98 -3.81 -15.55 0.86
CA GLY A 98 -4.82 -15.74 1.91
C GLY A 98 -5.30 -14.46 2.62
N ALA A 99 -4.72 -13.29 2.32
CA ALA A 99 -5.15 -12.01 2.89
C ALA A 99 -6.31 -11.41 2.08
N ARG A 100 -7.31 -10.90 2.79
CA ARG A 100 -8.50 -10.24 2.22
C ARG A 100 -8.74 -8.94 2.98
N VAL A 101 -8.64 -7.82 2.30
CA VAL A 101 -8.76 -6.49 2.89
C VAL A 101 -9.97 -5.79 2.28
N LEU A 102 -10.84 -5.27 3.13
CA LEU A 102 -11.93 -4.39 2.76
C LEU A 102 -11.56 -2.96 3.15
N LEU A 103 -11.67 -2.03 2.21
CA LEU A 103 -11.54 -0.59 2.42
C LEU A 103 -12.88 0.06 2.14
N LEU A 104 -13.36 0.88 3.08
CA LEU A 104 -14.56 1.70 2.90
C LEU A 104 -14.20 3.18 3.10
N PRO A 105 -14.75 4.07 2.25
CA PRO A 105 -14.63 5.51 2.46
C PRO A 105 -15.32 5.91 3.77
N ALA A 106 -14.83 6.97 4.40
CA ALA A 106 -15.37 7.48 5.65
C ALA A 106 -15.64 8.98 5.56
N SER A 107 -16.51 9.48 6.44
CA SER A 107 -16.76 10.91 6.58
C SER A 107 -15.54 11.63 7.16
N ALA A 108 -15.39 12.91 6.83
CA ALA A 108 -14.31 13.74 7.35
C ALA A 108 -14.29 13.72 8.89
N GLY A 109 -13.12 13.49 9.48
CA GLY A 109 -12.92 13.44 10.94
C GLY A 109 -13.15 12.08 11.59
N THR A 110 -13.32 11.01 10.81
CA THR A 110 -13.39 9.62 11.32
C THR A 110 -12.02 9.08 11.74
N GLY A 111 -10.96 9.54 11.08
CA GLY A 111 -9.60 9.01 11.26
C GLY A 111 -9.36 7.68 10.54
N VAL A 112 -8.15 7.15 10.71
CA VAL A 112 -7.71 5.89 10.09
C VAL A 112 -8.01 4.71 11.01
N ILE A 113 -9.14 4.04 10.77
CA ILE A 113 -9.53 2.82 11.48
C ILE A 113 -9.03 1.61 10.69
N ALA A 114 -7.82 1.17 11.02
CA ALA A 114 -7.14 0.10 10.32
C ALA A 114 -6.25 -0.75 11.24
N GLY A 115 -6.09 -2.03 10.87
CA GLY A 115 -5.12 -2.92 11.52
C GLY A 115 -3.69 -2.53 11.16
N GLY A 116 -2.71 -2.83 12.03
CA GLY A 116 -1.33 -2.31 11.94
C GLY A 116 -0.70 -2.25 10.54
N PRO A 117 -0.61 -3.38 9.79
CA PRO A 117 -0.03 -3.36 8.45
C PRO A 117 -0.82 -2.52 7.43
N ILE A 118 -2.15 -2.49 7.54
CA ILE A 118 -3.02 -1.70 6.65
C ILE A 118 -2.88 -0.21 7.01
N ARG A 119 -2.84 0.12 8.30
CA ARG A 119 -2.66 1.48 8.81
C ARG A 119 -1.36 2.09 8.30
N ALA A 120 -0.25 1.36 8.41
CA ALA A 120 1.05 1.84 7.92
C ALA A 120 1.02 2.18 6.43
N VAL A 121 0.27 1.42 5.62
CA VAL A 121 0.08 1.73 4.19
C VAL A 121 -0.79 2.97 4.00
N LEU A 122 -1.98 3.01 4.62
CA LEU A 122 -2.94 4.10 4.42
C LEU A 122 -2.39 5.45 4.88
N GLU A 123 -1.65 5.48 5.99
CA GLU A 123 -1.03 6.70 6.48
C GLU A 123 0.14 7.14 5.58
N ALA A 124 0.95 6.20 5.05
CA ALA A 124 2.01 6.54 4.10
C ALA A 124 1.45 7.09 2.77
N VAL A 125 0.24 6.65 2.38
CA VAL A 125 -0.48 7.20 1.22
C VAL A 125 -0.98 8.62 1.48
N GLY A 126 -1.25 8.99 2.74
CA GLY A 126 -1.91 10.26 3.08
C GLY A 126 -3.43 10.18 3.21
N VAL A 127 -3.96 8.99 3.50
CA VAL A 127 -5.39 8.85 3.83
C VAL A 127 -5.61 9.23 5.28
N HIS A 128 -6.52 10.15 5.53
CA HIS A 128 -6.87 10.60 6.88
C HIS A 128 -8.13 9.91 7.41
N ASP A 129 -9.10 9.65 6.53
CA ASP A 129 -10.41 9.11 6.92
C ASP A 129 -10.72 7.84 6.14
N VAL A 130 -10.71 6.69 6.81
CA VAL A 130 -11.00 5.39 6.17
C VAL A 130 -11.34 4.33 7.20
N LEU A 131 -12.32 3.50 6.84
CA LEU A 131 -12.63 2.28 7.58
C LEU A 131 -12.03 1.09 6.84
N SER A 132 -11.34 0.22 7.56
CA SER A 132 -10.82 -1.00 6.96
C SER A 132 -11.01 -2.21 7.85
N LYS A 133 -11.14 -3.38 7.21
CA LYS A 133 -11.18 -4.66 7.89
C LYS A 133 -10.35 -5.70 7.15
N ASN A 134 -9.49 -6.39 7.89
CA ASN A 134 -8.90 -7.64 7.43
C ASN A 134 -9.86 -8.80 7.72
N GLN A 135 -10.28 -9.51 6.69
CA GLN A 135 -11.19 -10.67 6.76
C GLN A 135 -10.47 -11.98 6.40
N GLY A 136 -9.14 -11.99 6.38
CA GLY A 136 -8.34 -13.16 6.02
C GLY A 136 -7.12 -13.33 6.91
N SER A 137 -6.02 -13.77 6.30
CA SER A 137 -4.75 -13.98 7.01
C SER A 137 -4.20 -12.70 7.65
N SER A 138 -3.60 -12.84 8.83
CA SER A 138 -2.92 -11.77 9.57
C SER A 138 -1.45 -11.57 9.16
N ASN A 139 -0.93 -12.31 8.18
CA ASN A 139 0.47 -12.20 7.76
C ASN A 139 0.78 -10.81 7.15
N PRO A 140 1.68 -10.00 7.74
CA PRO A 140 1.99 -8.65 7.27
C PRO A 140 2.41 -8.59 5.79
N HIS A 141 3.17 -9.57 5.31
CA HIS A 141 3.62 -9.64 3.91
C HIS A 141 2.46 -9.68 2.92
N ASN A 142 1.42 -10.45 3.25
CA ASN A 142 0.27 -10.62 2.37
C ASN A 142 -0.75 -9.50 2.57
N VAL A 143 -0.91 -9.02 3.81
CA VAL A 143 -1.83 -7.92 4.11
C VAL A 143 -1.41 -6.65 3.38
N VAL A 144 -0.13 -6.26 3.44
CA VAL A 144 0.37 -5.09 2.70
C VAL A 144 0.07 -5.23 1.20
N LYS A 145 0.41 -6.37 0.60
CA LYS A 145 0.13 -6.61 -0.83
C LYS A 145 -1.36 -6.60 -1.17
N ALA A 146 -2.21 -7.14 -0.29
CA ALA A 146 -3.67 -7.11 -0.47
C ALA A 146 -4.22 -5.67 -0.34
N THR A 147 -3.66 -4.86 0.56
CA THR A 147 -4.02 -3.44 0.66
C THR A 147 -3.61 -2.68 -0.60
N PHE A 148 -2.42 -2.91 -1.13
CA PHE A 148 -2.01 -2.33 -2.42
C PHE A 148 -2.93 -2.79 -3.56
N ASP A 149 -3.31 -4.06 -3.62
CA ASP A 149 -4.29 -4.54 -4.61
C ASP A 149 -5.63 -3.80 -4.52
N ALA A 150 -6.15 -3.57 -3.31
CA ALA A 150 -7.38 -2.77 -3.11
C ALA A 150 -7.20 -1.33 -3.64
N LEU A 151 -6.08 -0.69 -3.30
CA LEU A 151 -5.81 0.72 -3.65
C LEU A 151 -5.60 0.90 -5.16
N LEU A 152 -4.94 -0.03 -5.84
CA LEU A 152 -4.69 0.03 -7.28
C LEU A 152 -5.95 -0.20 -8.13
N GLN A 153 -7.01 -0.77 -7.54
CA GLN A 153 -8.30 -0.95 -8.18
C GLN A 153 -9.22 0.29 -8.04
N LEU A 154 -8.81 1.29 -7.27
CA LEU A 154 -9.55 2.53 -7.14
C LEU A 154 -9.56 3.32 -8.46
N ARG A 155 -10.60 4.12 -8.64
CA ARG A 155 -10.83 4.90 -9.84
C ARG A 155 -11.43 6.22 -9.44
N ASN A 156 -10.92 7.30 -10.01
CA ASN A 156 -11.54 8.62 -9.87
C ASN A 156 -12.76 8.74 -10.78
N ALA A 157 -13.73 9.54 -10.37
CA ALA A 157 -14.92 9.85 -11.18
C ALA A 157 -14.54 10.39 -12.58
N ALA A 158 -13.53 11.26 -12.65
CA ALA A 158 -13.00 11.79 -13.91
C ALA A 158 -12.45 10.68 -14.83
N THR A 159 -11.73 9.71 -14.26
CA THR A 159 -11.21 8.56 -15.03
C THR A 159 -12.35 7.70 -15.57
N VAL A 160 -13.41 7.48 -14.77
CA VAL A 160 -14.59 6.72 -15.18
C VAL A 160 -15.38 7.45 -16.27
N ALA A 161 -15.58 8.76 -16.15
CA ALA A 161 -16.23 9.59 -17.17
C ALA A 161 -15.49 9.50 -18.51
N LYS A 162 -14.16 9.66 -18.49
CA LYS A 162 -13.30 9.55 -19.67
C LYS A 162 -13.35 8.15 -20.30
N GLN A 163 -13.36 7.10 -19.50
CA GLN A 163 -13.48 5.71 -19.99
C GLN A 163 -14.84 5.43 -20.64
N ARG A 164 -15.91 6.06 -20.16
CA ARG A 164 -17.27 5.91 -20.69
C ARG A 164 -17.61 6.89 -21.82
N GLY A 165 -16.80 7.93 -22.04
CA GLY A 165 -17.06 8.96 -23.04
C GLY A 165 -18.25 9.88 -22.69
N VAL A 166 -18.60 10.00 -21.41
CA VAL A 166 -19.72 10.83 -20.93
C VAL A 166 -19.22 11.99 -20.07
N SER A 167 -20.03 13.04 -19.94
CA SER A 167 -19.74 14.15 -19.03
C SER A 167 -19.75 13.69 -17.56
N ILE A 168 -19.02 14.41 -16.71
CA ILE A 168 -18.92 14.09 -15.27
C ILE A 168 -20.32 14.16 -14.61
N ASP A 169 -21.14 15.15 -14.96
CA ASP A 169 -22.49 15.30 -14.42
C ASP A 169 -23.38 14.09 -14.71
N LYS A 170 -23.23 13.48 -15.90
CA LYS A 170 -23.96 12.27 -16.26
C LYS A 170 -23.53 11.05 -15.45
N VAL A 171 -22.28 11.01 -14.97
CA VAL A 171 -21.81 9.92 -14.09
C VAL A 171 -22.47 9.98 -12.71
N PHE A 172 -22.77 11.18 -12.22
CA PHE A 172 -23.39 11.38 -10.91
C PHE A 172 -24.92 11.35 -10.96
N ASN A 173 -25.53 11.91 -12.01
CA ASN A 173 -26.97 12.13 -12.08
C ASN A 173 -27.74 11.15 -13.00
N GLY A 174 -27.05 10.31 -13.79
CA GLY A 174 -27.64 9.33 -14.72
C GLY A 174 -27.90 9.88 -16.12
#